data_AF-A0A952RJW5-F1
#
_entry.id   AF-A0A952RJW5-F1
#
_cell.length_a   1.000
_cell.length_b   1.000
_cell.length_c   1.000
_cell.angle_alpha   90.00
_cell.angle_beta   90.00
_cell.angle_gamma   90.00
#
_symmetry.space_group_name_H-M   'P 1'
#
loop_
_entity.id
_entity.type
_entity.pdbx_description
1 polymer ?
#
loop_
_entity_poly.entity_id
_entity_poly.type
_entity_poly.pdbx_seq_one_letter_code
_entity_poly.pdbx_strand_id
1 'polypeptide(L)'
;MKRLLPFVALLVAACEDPYVPPPPPSGARPCDPLAASPEPLALATVIAAGSAADGTIYVVDKTPAPSAGVAGERRAFVSAGTALKRVKVAAVHESEEELLLSLNDAADLQLKVEHEGFDGPATRMAVFRGVLGEATTFNPEIDGEVLTPVAADAYAGLTLEDLPAVDVLYAATASDGRRFLVLHPTGVVTTETLRVFLGPPDRMVEYTVLSAAFATFTTVVFDVDGIQTVATLTTAESNPMSGAARLEDGAGIIATLTPLPGSPGEVVDGAAPPKAPAATFTTGLSFLCF
;
A
#
# COMPACT_ATOMS: atom_id res chain seq x y z
N MET A 1 -35.42 23.64 62.39
CA MET A 1 -34.67 24.40 61.36
C MET A 1 -33.34 23.70 61.10
N LYS A 2 -33.26 22.86 60.06
CA LYS A 2 -32.05 22.13 59.64
C LYS A 2 -31.29 23.03 58.65
N ARG A 3 -30.09 23.48 59.02
CA ARG A 3 -29.19 24.24 58.14
C ARG A 3 -28.47 23.27 57.21
N LEU A 4 -28.76 23.32 55.92
CA LEU A 4 -27.93 22.73 54.88
C LEU A 4 -26.65 23.57 54.73
N LEU A 5 -25.49 22.93 54.85
CA LEU A 5 -24.20 23.49 54.46
C LEU A 5 -23.99 23.26 52.95
N PRO A 6 -23.54 24.27 52.19
CA PRO A 6 -23.18 24.08 50.79
C PRO A 6 -21.82 23.37 50.70
N PHE A 7 -21.80 22.21 50.04
CA PHE A 7 -20.58 21.57 49.59
C PHE A 7 -20.04 22.38 48.40
N VAL A 8 -18.99 23.17 48.64
CA VAL A 8 -18.20 23.81 47.59
C VAL A 8 -17.27 22.73 47.03
N ALA A 9 -17.62 22.18 45.87
CA ALA A 9 -16.72 21.30 45.11
C ALA A 9 -15.60 22.16 44.51
N LEU A 10 -14.40 22.04 45.07
CA LEU A 10 -13.18 22.61 44.50
C LEU A 10 -12.85 21.80 43.22
N LEU A 11 -13.17 22.37 42.06
CA LEU A 11 -12.63 21.88 40.78
C LEU A 11 -11.13 22.19 40.78
N VAL A 12 -10.32 21.22 41.18
CA VAL A 12 -8.88 21.24 40.94
C VAL A 12 -8.70 21.07 39.44
N ALA A 13 -8.45 22.17 38.73
CA ALA A 13 -7.95 22.12 37.38
C ALA A 13 -6.58 21.42 37.45
N ALA A 14 -6.57 20.12 37.18
CA ALA A 14 -5.34 19.40 36.93
C ALA A 14 -4.67 20.11 35.74
N CYS A 15 -3.61 20.86 36.01
CA CYS A 15 -2.72 21.30 34.97
C CYS A 15 -2.15 20.02 34.37
N GLU A 16 -2.65 19.64 33.20
CA GLU A 16 -2.00 18.63 32.36
C GLU A 16 -0.59 19.15 32.12
N ASP A 17 0.39 18.48 32.75
CA ASP A 17 1.79 18.77 32.51
C ASP A 17 2.00 18.63 31.00
N PRO A 18 2.50 19.66 30.29
CA PRO A 18 2.68 19.58 28.86
C PRO A 18 3.58 18.39 28.59
N TYR A 19 3.10 17.43 27.79
CA TYR A 19 3.88 16.27 27.39
C TYR A 19 5.19 16.76 26.78
N VAL A 20 6.29 16.59 27.53
CA VAL A 20 7.64 16.84 27.03
C VAL A 20 8.09 15.53 26.41
N PRO A 21 8.17 15.42 25.08
CA PRO A 21 8.63 14.20 24.44
C PRO A 21 10.06 13.90 24.92
N PRO A 22 10.39 12.62 25.19
CA PRO A 22 11.76 12.25 25.52
C PRO A 22 12.71 12.68 24.39
N PRO A 23 13.96 13.05 24.71
CA PRO A 23 14.95 13.35 23.69
C PRO A 23 15.12 12.12 22.77
N PRO A 24 15.25 12.31 21.44
CA PRO A 24 15.40 11.21 20.51
C PRO A 24 16.64 10.37 20.87
N PRO A 25 16.59 9.03 20.74
CA PRO A 25 17.74 8.19 21.02
C PRO A 25 18.98 8.63 20.23
N SER A 26 20.13 8.61 20.90
CA SER A 26 21.42 8.99 20.31
C SER A 26 21.72 8.07 19.12
N GLY A 27 21.65 8.60 17.89
CA GLY A 27 21.86 7.84 16.66
C GLY A 27 20.79 8.03 15.59
N ALA A 28 19.62 8.60 15.95
CA ALA A 28 18.54 8.89 15.01
C ALA A 28 19.02 9.82 13.88
N ARG A 29 18.88 9.41 12.63
CA ARG A 29 19.20 10.24 11.46
C ARG A 29 17.91 10.66 10.75
N PRO A 30 17.85 11.89 10.21
CA PRO A 30 16.79 12.26 9.29
C PRO A 30 16.73 11.27 8.14
N CYS A 31 15.55 10.73 7.88
CA CYS A 31 15.27 9.87 6.75
C CYS A 31 14.00 10.36 6.07
N ASP A 32 13.88 10.05 4.78
CA ASP A 32 12.62 10.17 4.08
C ASP A 32 11.98 8.77 4.05
N PRO A 33 10.85 8.53 4.74
CA PRO A 33 10.22 7.23 4.79
C PRO A 33 9.56 6.87 3.47
N LEU A 34 9.37 7.87 2.59
CA LEU A 34 8.91 7.69 1.22
C LEU A 34 10.08 7.58 0.25
N ALA A 35 11.33 7.77 0.69
CA ALA A 35 12.47 7.45 -0.16
C ALA A 35 12.46 5.95 -0.43
N ALA A 36 12.25 5.61 -1.69
CA ALA A 36 12.43 4.27 -2.19
C ALA A 36 13.81 3.76 -1.77
N SER A 37 13.87 2.50 -1.32
CA SER A 37 15.15 1.79 -1.36
C SER A 37 15.57 1.75 -2.82
N PRO A 38 16.73 2.32 -3.21
CA PRO A 38 17.10 2.50 -4.61
C PRO A 38 17.63 1.19 -5.18
N GLU A 39 16.83 0.12 -5.10
CA GLU A 39 17.15 -1.10 -5.81
C GLU A 39 16.91 -0.85 -7.30
N PRO A 40 17.92 -1.01 -8.17
CA PRO A 40 17.77 -0.74 -9.59
C PRO A 40 16.68 -1.64 -10.18
N LEU A 41 15.61 -1.03 -10.70
CA LEU A 41 14.57 -1.76 -11.40
C LEU A 41 15.12 -2.27 -12.74
N ALA A 42 15.06 -3.58 -12.95
CA ALA A 42 15.38 -4.24 -14.20
C ALA A 42 14.23 -5.16 -14.63
N LEU A 43 14.01 -5.28 -15.95
CA LEU A 43 13.17 -6.34 -16.49
C LEU A 43 13.83 -7.70 -16.20
N ALA A 44 13.02 -8.65 -15.75
CA ALA A 44 13.43 -10.02 -15.49
C ALA A 44 13.17 -10.88 -16.74
N THR A 45 12.61 -12.07 -16.59
CA THR A 45 12.24 -12.90 -17.74
C THR A 45 10.96 -12.35 -18.37
N VAL A 46 11.07 -11.69 -19.53
CA VAL A 46 9.91 -11.19 -20.28
C VAL A 46 9.10 -12.37 -20.82
N ILE A 47 7.84 -12.47 -20.40
CA ILE A 47 6.89 -13.49 -20.86
C ILE A 47 6.26 -13.06 -22.18
N ALA A 48 5.80 -11.81 -22.25
CA ALA A 48 5.14 -11.25 -23.41
C ALA A 48 5.40 -9.76 -23.55
N ALA A 49 5.48 -9.29 -24.79
CA ALA A 49 5.51 -7.87 -25.11
C ALA A 49 4.70 -7.61 -26.38
N GLY A 50 3.85 -6.60 -26.35
CA GLY A 50 2.99 -6.24 -27.48
C GLY A 50 2.72 -4.74 -27.54
N SER A 51 2.50 -4.23 -28.74
CA SER A 51 2.09 -2.84 -29.00
C SER A 51 0.62 -2.80 -29.36
N ALA A 52 -0.12 -1.89 -28.72
CA ALA A 52 -1.43 -1.46 -29.17
C ALA A 52 -1.30 -0.60 -30.45
N ALA A 53 -2.43 -0.37 -31.12
CA ALA A 53 -2.58 0.43 -32.32
C ALA A 53 -2.28 1.91 -32.10
N ASP A 54 -2.43 2.40 -30.86
CA ASP A 54 -2.02 3.75 -30.46
C ASP A 54 -0.50 3.89 -30.19
N GLY A 55 0.25 2.78 -30.30
CA GLY A 55 1.69 2.73 -30.06
C GLY A 55 2.08 2.46 -28.60
N THR A 56 1.11 2.24 -27.70
CA THR A 56 1.38 1.86 -26.31
C THR A 56 1.96 0.45 -26.26
N ILE A 57 3.16 0.31 -25.72
CA ILE A 57 3.81 -0.98 -25.46
C ILE A 57 3.41 -1.49 -24.08
N TYR A 58 2.99 -2.75 -24.03
CA TYR A 58 2.73 -3.51 -22.83
C TYR A 58 3.81 -4.60 -22.71
N VAL A 59 4.45 -4.70 -21.54
CA VAL A 59 5.44 -5.74 -21.24
C VAL A 59 5.01 -6.47 -19.99
N VAL A 60 5.00 -7.80 -20.04
CA VAL A 60 4.79 -8.67 -18.87
C VAL A 60 6.06 -9.44 -18.62
N ASP A 61 6.57 -9.40 -17.40
CA ASP A 61 7.73 -10.18 -16.99
C ASP A 61 7.47 -11.01 -15.72
N LYS A 62 8.41 -11.91 -15.44
CA LYS A 62 8.42 -12.80 -14.29
C LYS A 62 9.73 -12.66 -13.54
N THR A 63 9.66 -12.27 -12.27
CA THR A 63 10.83 -12.25 -11.40
C THR A 63 11.28 -13.67 -11.07
N PRO A 64 12.57 -13.89 -10.73
CA PRO A 64 13.02 -15.17 -10.23
C PRO A 64 12.24 -15.59 -8.98
N ALA A 65 11.98 -16.89 -8.84
CA ALA A 65 11.40 -17.46 -7.62
C ALA A 65 12.32 -17.14 -6.42
N PRO A 66 11.79 -16.56 -5.32
CA PRO A 66 12.61 -16.24 -4.15
C PRO A 66 13.06 -17.51 -3.40
N SER A 67 12.32 -18.61 -3.55
CA SER A 67 12.64 -19.90 -2.94
C SER A 67 11.97 -21.05 -3.70
N ALA A 68 12.43 -22.28 -3.47
CA ALA A 68 11.81 -23.48 -4.03
C ALA A 68 10.32 -23.57 -3.64
N GLY A 69 9.45 -23.85 -4.61
CA GLY A 69 8.00 -23.97 -4.40
C GLY A 69 7.24 -22.63 -4.35
N VAL A 70 7.92 -21.49 -4.48
CA VAL A 70 7.27 -20.17 -4.60
C VAL A 70 7.39 -19.70 -6.04
N ALA A 71 6.27 -19.39 -6.69
CA ALA A 71 6.28 -18.83 -8.03
C ALA A 71 6.86 -17.41 -8.01
N GLY A 72 7.60 -17.04 -9.07
CA GLY A 72 8.04 -15.66 -9.28
C GLY A 72 6.86 -14.69 -9.42
N GLU A 73 7.08 -13.43 -9.08
CA GLU A 73 6.09 -12.36 -9.23
C GLU A 73 5.87 -12.06 -10.72
N ARG A 74 4.61 -11.89 -11.14
CA ARG A 74 4.28 -11.34 -12.46
C ARG A 74 4.19 -9.82 -12.37
N ARG A 75 4.97 -9.11 -13.18
CA ARG A 75 4.91 -7.65 -13.26
C ARG A 75 4.44 -7.23 -14.64
N ALA A 76 3.72 -6.11 -14.69
CA ALA A 76 3.29 -5.49 -15.93
C ALA A 76 3.86 -4.08 -16.02
N PHE A 77 4.27 -3.70 -17.23
CA PHE A 77 4.77 -2.38 -17.57
C PHE A 77 4.02 -1.84 -18.77
N VAL A 78 3.74 -0.54 -18.75
CA VAL A 78 3.05 0.18 -19.82
C VAL A 78 3.92 1.36 -20.24
N SER A 79 4.14 1.53 -21.54
CA SER A 79 4.95 2.62 -22.04
C SER A 79 4.28 3.98 -21.82
N ALA A 80 5.05 4.95 -21.37
CA ALA A 80 4.67 6.35 -21.28
C ALA A 80 5.83 7.21 -21.81
N GLY A 81 5.72 7.68 -23.05
CA GLY A 81 6.78 8.45 -23.70
C GLY A 81 8.06 7.63 -23.91
N THR A 82 9.11 7.92 -23.13
CA THR A 82 10.42 7.24 -23.22
C THR A 82 10.68 6.24 -22.09
N ALA A 83 9.65 5.97 -21.29
CA ALA A 83 9.72 5.09 -20.14
C ALA A 83 8.74 3.91 -20.25
N LEU A 84 9.07 2.82 -19.59
CA LEU A 84 8.17 1.73 -19.22
C LEU A 84 7.83 1.90 -17.74
N LYS A 85 6.58 2.27 -17.46
CA LYS A 85 6.09 2.44 -16.11
C LYS A 85 5.49 1.13 -15.61
N ARG A 86 5.97 0.62 -14.48
CA ARG A 86 5.37 -0.52 -13.80
C ARG A 86 3.96 -0.15 -13.35
N VAL A 87 3.03 -1.06 -13.56
CA VAL A 87 1.61 -0.91 -13.17
C VAL A 87 1.29 -1.97 -12.13
N LYS A 88 0.47 -1.61 -11.13
CA LYS A 88 0.09 -2.54 -10.06
C LYS A 88 -0.74 -3.70 -10.63
N VAL A 89 -0.26 -4.92 -10.45
CA VAL A 89 -1.00 -6.15 -10.78
C VAL A 89 -1.87 -6.52 -9.57
N ALA A 90 -3.18 -6.40 -9.73
CA ALA A 90 -4.17 -6.65 -8.69
C ALA A 90 -4.47 -8.14 -8.50
N ALA A 91 -4.47 -8.90 -9.59
CA ALA A 91 -4.75 -10.32 -9.60
C ALA A 91 -4.04 -10.99 -10.77
N VAL A 92 -3.64 -12.25 -10.55
CA VAL A 92 -3.04 -13.12 -11.55
C VAL A 92 -3.86 -14.40 -11.61
N HIS A 93 -4.27 -14.79 -12.80
CA HIS A 93 -4.80 -16.12 -13.09
C HIS A 93 -3.88 -16.76 -14.15
N GLU A 94 -3.34 -17.93 -13.86
CA GLU A 94 -2.37 -18.60 -14.70
C GLU A 94 -2.72 -20.08 -14.86
N SER A 95 -2.62 -20.57 -16.09
CA SER A 95 -2.82 -21.96 -16.51
C SER A 95 -1.70 -22.37 -17.47
N GLU A 96 -1.75 -23.58 -18.04
CA GLU A 96 -0.75 -24.01 -19.03
C GLU A 96 -0.80 -23.21 -20.34
N GLU A 97 -1.97 -22.70 -20.71
CA GLU A 97 -2.19 -22.07 -22.02
C GLU A 97 -2.38 -20.54 -21.93
N GLU A 98 -2.59 -20.02 -20.72
CA GLU A 98 -3.05 -18.66 -20.51
C GLU A 98 -2.53 -18.04 -19.21
N LEU A 99 -2.17 -16.76 -19.30
CA LEU A 99 -1.89 -15.86 -18.20
C LEU A 99 -2.76 -14.60 -18.31
N LEU A 100 -3.57 -14.34 -17.29
CA LEU A 100 -4.44 -13.17 -17.17
C LEU A 100 -4.00 -12.32 -15.97
N LEU A 101 -3.73 -11.04 -16.22
CA LEU A 101 -3.38 -10.04 -15.23
C LEU A 101 -4.46 -8.96 -15.15
N SER A 102 -4.99 -8.71 -13.95
CA SER A 102 -5.83 -7.52 -13.70
C SER A 102 -4.95 -6.38 -13.20
N LEU A 103 -5.05 -5.19 -13.80
CA LEU A 103 -4.21 -4.03 -13.48
C LEU A 103 -5.03 -2.98 -12.70
N ASN A 104 -4.48 -2.46 -11.60
CA ASN A 104 -5.23 -1.67 -10.61
C ASN A 104 -5.26 -0.15 -10.88
N ASP A 105 -4.33 0.38 -11.69
CA ASP A 105 -4.15 1.84 -11.84
C ASP A 105 -5.05 2.49 -12.91
N ALA A 106 -5.75 1.68 -13.70
CA ALA A 106 -6.78 2.11 -14.62
C ALA A 106 -8.00 1.22 -14.39
N ALA A 107 -9.16 1.82 -14.13
CA ALA A 107 -10.41 1.08 -13.95
C ALA A 107 -10.53 0.02 -15.04
N ASP A 108 -10.51 -1.24 -14.60
CA ASP A 108 -10.77 -2.43 -15.39
C ASP A 108 -9.83 -2.68 -16.60
N LEU A 109 -8.54 -2.38 -16.47
CA LEU A 109 -7.56 -2.81 -17.48
C LEU A 109 -7.08 -4.23 -17.20
N GLN A 110 -7.17 -5.12 -18.18
CA GLN A 110 -6.67 -6.49 -18.05
C GLN A 110 -5.75 -6.83 -19.22
N LEU A 111 -4.68 -7.58 -18.93
CA LEU A 111 -3.79 -8.13 -19.93
C LEU A 111 -3.96 -9.64 -19.96
N LYS A 112 -4.17 -10.19 -21.15
CA LYS A 112 -4.20 -11.63 -21.35
C LYS A 112 -3.12 -12.04 -22.33
N VAL A 113 -2.38 -13.06 -21.96
CA VAL A 113 -1.29 -13.66 -22.71
C VAL A 113 -1.64 -15.13 -22.93
N GLU A 114 -1.59 -15.57 -24.19
CA GLU A 114 -1.64 -16.99 -24.54
C GLU A 114 -0.19 -17.47 -24.77
N HIS A 115 0.15 -18.65 -24.26
CA HIS A 115 1.51 -19.19 -24.32
C HIS A 115 1.51 -20.73 -24.38
N GLU A 116 2.62 -21.31 -24.82
CA GLU A 116 2.77 -22.78 -24.95
C GLU A 116 3.34 -23.42 -23.67
N GLY A 117 2.49 -23.69 -22.67
CA GLY A 117 2.91 -24.17 -21.35
C GLY A 117 3.28 -23.03 -20.39
N PHE A 118 3.43 -23.30 -19.09
CA PHE A 118 3.61 -22.28 -18.03
C PHE A 118 4.78 -21.30 -18.23
N ASP A 119 5.81 -21.69 -18.98
CA ASP A 119 6.98 -20.85 -19.27
C ASP A 119 7.31 -20.86 -20.78
N GLY A 120 6.32 -21.19 -21.61
CA GLY A 120 6.46 -21.19 -23.06
C GLY A 120 6.53 -19.80 -23.66
N PRO A 121 6.92 -19.67 -24.94
CA PRO A 121 6.82 -18.42 -25.66
C PRO A 121 5.35 -17.97 -25.73
N ALA A 122 5.12 -16.67 -25.54
CA ALA A 122 3.82 -16.07 -25.81
C ALA A 122 3.48 -16.19 -27.30
N THR A 123 2.31 -16.72 -27.61
CA THR A 123 1.78 -16.84 -28.97
C THR A 123 0.86 -15.66 -29.31
N ARG A 124 0.20 -15.08 -28.30
CA ARG A 124 -0.69 -13.93 -28.46
C ARG A 124 -0.79 -13.11 -27.18
N MET A 125 -1.05 -11.81 -27.33
CA MET A 125 -1.33 -10.91 -26.21
C MET A 125 -2.46 -9.96 -26.59
N ALA A 126 -3.36 -9.65 -25.64
CA ALA A 126 -4.38 -8.64 -25.81
C ALA A 126 -4.59 -7.82 -24.54
N VAL A 127 -5.11 -6.61 -24.73
CA VAL A 127 -5.54 -5.71 -23.66
C VAL A 127 -7.06 -5.56 -23.67
N PHE A 128 -7.66 -5.61 -22.49
CA PHE A 128 -9.12 -5.47 -22.30
C PHE A 128 -9.38 -4.26 -21.42
N ARG A 129 -10.45 -3.52 -21.73
CA ARG A 129 -10.93 -2.40 -20.93
C ARG A 129 -12.35 -2.70 -20.46
N GLY A 130 -12.58 -2.71 -19.16
CA GLY A 130 -13.83 -3.16 -18.55
C GLY A 130 -13.65 -4.50 -17.84
N VAL A 131 -14.65 -4.86 -17.04
CA VAL A 131 -14.69 -6.17 -16.39
C VAL A 131 -14.90 -7.19 -17.50
N LEU A 132 -13.93 -8.07 -17.76
CA LEU A 132 -14.20 -9.30 -18.52
C LEU A 132 -15.42 -9.94 -17.86
N GLY A 133 -16.53 -10.03 -18.59
CA GLY A 133 -17.66 -10.82 -18.13
C GLY A 133 -17.22 -12.27 -17.86
N GLU A 134 -18.12 -13.12 -17.39
CA GLU A 134 -17.84 -14.57 -17.23
C GLU A 134 -17.46 -15.30 -18.55
N ALA A 135 -17.20 -14.58 -19.64
CA ALA A 135 -16.68 -15.10 -20.88
C ALA A 135 -15.32 -15.76 -20.64
N THR A 136 -15.36 -17.09 -20.55
CA THR A 136 -14.20 -17.98 -20.37
C THR A 136 -13.37 -18.13 -21.64
N THR A 137 -13.83 -17.61 -22.78
CA THR A 137 -13.17 -17.75 -24.07
C THR A 137 -12.57 -16.42 -24.53
N PHE A 138 -11.32 -16.47 -24.97
CA PHE A 138 -10.65 -15.32 -25.57
C PHE A 138 -11.34 -14.96 -26.87
N ASN A 139 -12.22 -13.96 -26.82
CA ASN A 139 -12.74 -13.33 -28.03
C ASN A 139 -12.25 -11.88 -28.10
N PRO A 140 -11.04 -11.66 -28.64
CA PRO A 140 -10.48 -10.33 -28.70
C PRO A 140 -11.24 -9.47 -29.71
N GLU A 141 -12.02 -10.05 -30.63
CA GLU A 141 -12.84 -9.30 -31.57
C GLU A 141 -14.10 -8.71 -30.92
N ILE A 142 -14.48 -9.19 -29.73
CA ILE A 142 -15.67 -8.71 -29.01
C ILE A 142 -15.31 -7.74 -27.88
N ASP A 143 -14.26 -8.02 -27.10
CA ASP A 143 -14.04 -7.31 -25.82
C ASP A 143 -12.62 -6.72 -25.61
N GLY A 144 -11.69 -6.86 -26.56
CA GLY A 144 -10.30 -6.42 -26.36
C GLY A 144 -9.59 -5.93 -27.63
N GLU A 145 -8.33 -5.53 -27.47
CA GLU A 145 -7.44 -5.18 -28.57
C GLU A 145 -6.29 -6.18 -28.61
N VAL A 146 -6.14 -6.90 -29.73
CA VAL A 146 -4.99 -7.79 -29.96
C VAL A 146 -3.75 -6.92 -30.17
N LEU A 147 -2.72 -7.17 -29.36
CA LEU A 147 -1.46 -6.45 -29.46
C LEU A 147 -0.58 -7.07 -30.55
N THR A 148 0.11 -6.21 -31.29
CA THR A 148 1.14 -6.67 -32.24
C THR A 148 2.38 -7.07 -31.45
N PRO A 149 2.93 -8.29 -31.61
CA PRO A 149 4.14 -8.69 -30.90
C PRO A 149 5.30 -7.73 -31.15
N VAL A 150 6.06 -7.42 -30.09
CA VAL A 150 7.17 -6.47 -30.12
C VAL A 150 8.47 -7.18 -29.78
N ALA A 151 9.52 -6.95 -30.59
CA ALA A 151 10.85 -7.47 -30.35
C ALA A 151 11.55 -6.74 -29.18
N ALA A 152 12.53 -7.40 -28.56
CA ALA A 152 13.17 -6.90 -27.34
C ALA A 152 13.87 -5.54 -27.49
N ASP A 153 14.43 -5.26 -28.67
CA ASP A 153 15.09 -4.01 -29.00
C ASP A 153 14.17 -2.79 -28.92
N ALA A 154 12.88 -2.95 -29.20
CA ALA A 154 11.91 -1.87 -29.15
C ALA A 154 11.60 -1.37 -27.72
N TYR A 155 11.83 -2.19 -26.69
CA TYR A 155 11.62 -1.78 -25.29
C TYR A 155 12.89 -1.76 -24.44
N ALA A 156 14.00 -2.36 -24.89
CA ALA A 156 15.26 -2.39 -24.14
C ALA A 156 15.87 -0.99 -23.91
N GLY A 157 15.53 -0.01 -24.75
CA GLY A 157 16.00 1.38 -24.62
C GLY A 157 15.12 2.29 -23.76
N LEU A 158 13.98 1.80 -23.28
CA LEU A 158 13.05 2.58 -22.46
C LEU A 158 13.53 2.62 -21.01
N THR A 159 13.42 3.78 -20.37
CA THR A 159 13.74 3.91 -18.93
C THR A 159 12.69 3.18 -18.11
N LEU A 160 13.09 2.37 -17.14
CA LEU A 160 12.13 1.72 -16.25
C LEU A 160 11.75 2.65 -15.11
N GLU A 161 10.46 2.90 -14.97
CA GLU A 161 9.87 3.61 -13.83
C GLU A 161 9.11 2.61 -12.97
N ASP A 162 9.48 2.50 -11.69
CA ASP A 162 8.79 1.60 -10.78
C ASP A 162 7.47 2.23 -10.28
N LEU A 163 6.66 1.42 -9.63
CA LEU A 163 5.57 1.92 -8.80
C LEU A 163 6.13 2.82 -7.70
N PRO A 164 5.34 3.75 -7.13
CA PRO A 164 5.71 4.37 -5.87
C PRO A 164 6.19 3.27 -4.93
N ALA A 165 7.36 3.43 -4.32
CA ALA A 165 7.94 2.34 -3.54
C ALA A 165 7.12 2.01 -2.28
N VAL A 166 6.12 2.83 -1.95
CA VAL A 166 5.39 2.80 -0.68
C VAL A 166 3.92 3.19 -0.89
N ASP A 167 3.03 2.33 -0.43
CA ASP A 167 1.61 2.57 -0.21
C ASP A 167 1.37 2.96 1.27
N VAL A 168 0.41 3.86 1.51
CA VAL A 168 -0.04 4.22 2.86
C VAL A 168 -1.14 3.26 3.29
N LEU A 169 -0.83 2.36 4.23
CA LEU A 169 -1.85 1.48 4.82
C LEU A 169 -2.80 2.26 5.71
N TYR A 170 -2.25 3.16 6.51
CA TYR A 170 -3.02 3.94 7.48
C TYR A 170 -2.28 5.21 7.87
N ALA A 171 -2.98 6.33 7.86
CA ALA A 171 -2.47 7.60 8.37
C ALA A 171 -3.50 8.23 9.32
N ALA A 172 -3.06 8.66 10.50
CA ALA A 172 -3.94 9.21 11.54
C ALA A 172 -3.25 10.23 12.44
N THR A 173 -4.06 10.95 13.20
CA THR A 173 -3.66 11.77 14.36
C THR A 173 -4.13 11.07 15.61
N ALA A 174 -3.20 10.79 16.53
CA ALA A 174 -3.52 10.30 17.85
C ALA A 174 -4.17 11.41 18.70
N SER A 175 -4.99 11.04 19.68
CA SER A 175 -5.68 11.97 20.58
C SER A 175 -4.74 12.86 21.40
N ASP A 176 -3.47 12.45 21.54
CA ASP A 176 -2.39 13.22 22.18
C ASP A 176 -1.65 14.15 21.21
N GLY A 177 -2.11 14.27 19.96
CA GLY A 177 -1.55 15.15 18.93
C GLY A 177 -0.41 14.54 18.10
N ARG A 178 0.06 13.33 18.42
CA ARG A 178 1.06 12.63 17.59
C ARG A 178 0.44 12.22 16.25
N ARG A 179 1.27 12.10 15.21
CA ARG A 179 0.95 11.43 13.95
C ARG A 179 1.28 9.95 14.08
N PHE A 180 0.46 9.13 13.46
CA PHE A 180 0.66 7.70 13.31
C PHE A 180 0.55 7.36 11.83
N LEU A 181 1.53 6.64 11.30
CA LEU A 181 1.61 6.26 9.90
C LEU A 181 2.05 4.80 9.79
N VAL A 182 1.31 4.01 9.01
CA VAL A 182 1.70 2.66 8.62
C VAL A 182 1.87 2.65 7.12
N LEU A 183 3.06 2.26 6.70
CA LEU A 183 3.48 2.19 5.32
C LEU A 183 3.79 0.75 4.95
N HIS A 184 3.65 0.42 3.68
CA HIS A 184 4.16 -0.84 3.13
C HIS A 184 4.61 -0.65 1.69
N PRO A 185 5.58 -1.44 1.20
CA PRO A 185 5.88 -1.51 -0.22
C PRO A 185 4.64 -1.83 -1.04
N THR A 186 4.47 -1.16 -2.18
CA THR A 186 3.38 -1.48 -3.10
C THR A 186 3.51 -2.95 -3.55
N GLY A 187 2.47 -3.75 -3.32
CA GLY A 187 2.48 -5.19 -3.60
C GLY A 187 2.01 -6.04 -2.42
N VAL A 188 2.73 -7.13 -2.15
CA VAL A 188 2.40 -8.06 -1.06
C VAL A 188 2.73 -7.44 0.28
N VAL A 189 1.73 -7.34 1.15
CA VAL A 189 1.88 -6.85 2.52
C VAL A 189 2.20 -8.04 3.43
N THR A 190 3.40 -8.04 4.01
CA THR A 190 3.78 -8.98 5.07
C THR A 190 4.19 -8.19 6.31
N THR A 191 4.38 -8.86 7.44
CA THR A 191 4.82 -8.18 8.67
C THR A 191 6.17 -7.50 8.48
N GLU A 192 7.09 -8.16 7.79
CA GLU A 192 8.47 -7.71 7.56
C GLU A 192 8.56 -6.52 6.61
N THR A 193 7.53 -6.32 5.78
CA THR A 193 7.48 -5.19 4.85
C THR A 193 6.74 -3.98 5.41
N LEU A 194 6.06 -4.11 6.57
CA LEU A 194 5.43 -2.97 7.22
C LEU A 194 6.47 -2.05 7.87
N ARG A 195 6.22 -0.75 7.77
CA ARG A 195 6.96 0.29 8.49
C ARG A 195 5.96 1.11 9.30
N VAL A 196 6.21 1.27 10.60
CA VAL A 196 5.36 2.05 11.50
C VAL A 196 6.11 3.28 11.95
N PHE A 197 5.47 4.44 11.82
CA PHE A 197 5.99 5.70 12.33
C PHE A 197 5.02 6.31 13.33
N LEU A 198 5.56 6.82 14.44
CA LEU A 198 4.79 7.50 15.48
C LEU A 198 5.60 8.65 16.08
N GLY A 199 4.99 9.81 16.30
CA GLY A 199 5.67 10.99 16.83
C GLY A 199 4.94 12.29 16.52
N PRO A 200 5.44 13.46 16.95
CA PRO A 200 4.88 14.74 16.51
C PRO A 200 5.01 14.93 14.99
N PRO A 201 4.18 15.78 14.36
CA PRO A 201 4.15 15.95 12.90
C PRO A 201 5.49 16.32 12.25
N ASP A 202 6.37 17.02 12.97
CA ASP A 202 7.67 17.48 12.49
C ASP A 202 8.83 16.55 12.87
N ARG A 203 8.55 15.46 13.62
CA ARG A 203 9.56 14.54 14.13
C ARG A 203 8.98 13.16 14.38
N MET A 204 8.64 12.49 13.29
CA MET A 204 8.18 11.10 13.32
C MET A 204 9.35 10.14 13.54
N VAL A 205 9.13 9.08 14.31
CA VAL A 205 10.12 8.02 14.57
C VAL A 205 9.62 6.71 14.01
N GLU A 206 10.47 5.98 13.29
CA GLU A 206 10.21 4.60 12.87
C GLU A 206 10.37 3.62 14.04
N TYR A 207 9.42 2.70 14.18
CA TYR A 207 9.42 1.65 15.20
C TYR A 207 9.42 0.26 14.56
N THR A 208 10.10 -0.68 15.22
CA THR A 208 10.18 -2.07 14.75
C THR A 208 8.83 -2.77 14.87
N VAL A 209 8.32 -3.25 13.74
CA VAL A 209 7.12 -4.10 13.70
C VAL A 209 7.48 -5.50 14.18
N LEU A 210 6.76 -5.98 15.19
CA LEU A 210 6.93 -7.30 15.80
C LEU A 210 5.99 -8.33 15.16
N SER A 211 4.76 -7.94 14.86
CA SER A 211 3.78 -8.78 14.17
C SER A 211 2.66 -7.94 13.55
N ALA A 212 2.03 -8.48 12.51
CA ALA A 212 0.82 -7.90 11.94
C ALA A 212 -0.21 -8.98 11.61
N ALA A 213 -1.49 -8.65 11.82
CA ALA A 213 -2.61 -9.50 11.46
C ALA A 213 -3.61 -8.70 10.63
N PHE A 214 -3.94 -9.23 9.45
CA PHE A 214 -4.89 -8.64 8.50
C PHE A 214 -6.17 -9.47 8.50
N ALA A 215 -7.18 -9.04 9.26
CA ALA A 215 -8.47 -9.70 9.36
C ALA A 215 -9.60 -8.68 9.12
N THR A 216 -10.71 -8.77 9.86
CA THR A 216 -11.78 -7.75 9.82
C THR A 216 -11.27 -6.35 10.23
N PHE A 217 -10.17 -6.29 10.98
CA PHE A 217 -9.39 -5.10 11.24
C PHE A 217 -7.91 -5.46 11.09
N THR A 218 -7.07 -4.44 10.89
CA THR A 218 -5.62 -4.66 10.87
C THR A 218 -5.07 -4.42 12.26
N THR A 219 -4.34 -5.40 12.81
CA THR A 219 -3.59 -5.22 14.07
C THR A 219 -2.12 -5.16 13.74
N VAL A 220 -1.43 -4.12 14.21
CA VAL A 220 0.02 -4.00 14.08
C VAL A 220 0.62 -3.91 15.48
N VAL A 221 1.50 -4.84 15.81
CA VAL A 221 2.24 -4.87 17.05
C VAL A 221 3.65 -4.36 16.78
N PHE A 222 4.10 -3.37 17.54
CA PHE A 222 5.41 -2.76 17.36
C PHE A 222 6.03 -2.39 18.71
N ASP A 223 7.35 -2.29 18.76
CA ASP A 223 8.09 -1.93 19.96
C ASP A 223 8.26 -0.41 20.05
N VAL A 224 7.80 0.20 21.13
CA VAL A 224 8.04 1.61 21.46
C VAL A 224 8.93 1.66 22.71
N ASP A 225 10.23 1.86 22.51
CA ASP A 225 11.23 1.94 23.58
C ASP A 225 11.21 0.74 24.53
N GLY A 226 11.06 -0.48 24.00
CA GLY A 226 10.95 -1.72 24.78
C GLY A 226 9.54 -2.04 25.28
N ILE A 227 8.55 -1.21 24.97
CA ILE A 227 7.14 -1.44 25.31
C ILE A 227 6.38 -1.90 24.07
N GLN A 228 5.86 -3.12 24.13
CA GLN A 228 4.99 -3.64 23.09
C GLN A 228 3.71 -2.82 23.02
N THR A 229 3.54 -2.11 21.90
CA THR A 229 2.38 -1.29 21.58
C THR A 229 1.58 -1.96 20.45
N VAL A 230 0.26 -1.92 20.58
CA VAL A 230 -0.69 -2.51 19.63
C VAL A 230 -1.50 -1.40 18.99
N ALA A 231 -1.40 -1.27 17.67
CA ALA A 231 -2.32 -0.45 16.88
C ALA A 231 -3.43 -1.33 16.33
N THR A 232 -4.67 -1.04 16.72
CA THR A 232 -5.87 -1.62 16.10
C THR A 232 -6.40 -0.60 15.08
N LEU A 233 -6.36 -0.97 13.80
CA LEU A 233 -6.70 -0.11 12.67
C LEU A 233 -8.03 -0.55 12.06
N THR A 234 -8.98 0.38 12.08
CA THR A 234 -10.30 0.23 11.49
C THR A 234 -10.31 0.99 10.16
N THR A 235 -10.54 0.31 9.04
CA THR A 235 -10.74 0.93 7.72
C THR A 235 -12.20 1.29 7.51
N ALA A 236 -12.53 2.21 6.59
CA ALA A 236 -13.92 2.53 6.28
C ALA A 236 -14.73 1.32 5.78
N GLU A 237 -14.05 0.35 5.16
CA GLU A 237 -14.63 -0.92 4.70
C GLU A 237 -14.83 -1.94 5.83
N SER A 238 -14.14 -1.76 6.96
CA SER A 238 -14.27 -2.66 8.09
C SER A 238 -15.59 -2.41 8.84
N ASN A 239 -16.14 -3.50 9.39
CA ASN A 239 -17.42 -3.53 10.09
C ASN A 239 -17.63 -2.30 11.01
N PRO A 240 -18.74 -1.55 10.89
CA PRO A 240 -18.99 -0.36 11.72
C PRO A 240 -19.03 -0.65 13.23
N MET A 241 -19.15 -1.93 13.63
CA MET A 241 -19.07 -2.37 15.02
C MET A 241 -17.64 -2.50 15.56
N SER A 242 -16.60 -2.39 14.72
CA SER A 242 -15.19 -2.60 15.11
C SER A 242 -14.63 -1.55 16.07
N GLY A 243 -15.37 -0.46 16.32
CA GLY A 243 -14.94 0.63 17.19
C GLY A 243 -13.85 1.50 16.55
N ALA A 244 -13.46 2.57 17.26
CA ALA A 244 -12.45 3.50 16.79
C ALA A 244 -11.06 2.84 16.73
N ALA A 245 -10.27 3.24 15.73
CA ALA A 245 -8.86 2.90 15.67
C ALA A 245 -8.14 3.49 16.90
N ARG A 246 -7.15 2.76 17.41
CA ARG A 246 -6.52 3.08 18.70
C ARG A 246 -5.15 2.46 18.85
N LEU A 247 -4.39 3.05 19.76
CA LEU A 247 -3.12 2.55 20.28
C LEU A 247 -3.34 2.02 21.69
N GLU A 248 -2.83 0.83 21.97
CA GLU A 248 -2.89 0.14 23.26
C GLU A 248 -1.50 -0.32 23.68
N ASP A 249 -1.26 -0.39 24.98
CA ASP A 249 -0.11 -1.07 25.58
C ASP A 249 -0.59 -2.07 26.64
N GLY A 250 0.34 -2.67 27.39
CA GLY A 250 0.01 -3.61 28.48
C GLY A 250 -0.86 -3.02 29.60
N ALA A 251 -1.01 -1.70 29.69
CA ALA A 251 -1.85 -0.99 30.67
C ALA A 251 -3.23 -0.59 30.10
N GLY A 252 -3.41 -0.58 28.78
CA GLY A 252 -4.70 -0.33 28.13
C GLY A 252 -4.59 0.66 26.96
N ILE A 253 -5.68 1.37 26.68
CA ILE A 253 -5.73 2.36 25.59
C ILE A 253 -4.91 3.59 25.97
N ILE A 254 -3.89 3.90 25.15
CA ILE A 254 -3.05 5.08 25.32
C ILE A 254 -3.45 6.24 24.41
N ALA A 255 -4.05 5.97 23.25
CA ALA A 255 -4.58 7.00 22.37
C ALA A 255 -5.67 6.45 21.44
N THR A 256 -6.64 7.29 21.09
CA THR A 256 -7.52 7.05 19.93
C THR A 256 -6.89 7.63 18.68
N LEU A 257 -7.15 7.03 17.52
CA LEU A 257 -6.61 7.45 16.23
C LEU A 257 -7.73 8.03 15.37
N THR A 258 -7.57 9.29 14.97
CA THR A 258 -8.43 9.97 14.01
C THR A 258 -7.78 9.92 12.63
N PRO A 259 -8.36 9.21 11.64
CA PRO A 259 -7.81 9.11 10.30
C PRO A 259 -7.56 10.48 9.66
N LEU A 260 -6.48 10.58 8.89
CA LEU A 260 -6.21 11.75 8.06
C LEU A 260 -7.02 11.71 6.76
N PRO A 261 -7.31 12.88 6.13
CA PRO A 261 -7.91 12.92 4.81
C PRO A 261 -7.11 12.10 3.79
N GLY A 262 -7.80 11.23 3.04
CA GLY A 262 -7.22 10.29 2.07
C GLY A 262 -6.68 8.98 2.67
N SER A 263 -6.70 8.82 4.00
CA SER A 263 -6.34 7.57 4.67
C SER A 263 -7.42 6.51 4.42
N PRO A 264 -7.06 5.22 4.26
CA PRO A 264 -8.05 4.13 4.16
C PRO A 264 -9.04 4.02 5.36
N GLY A 265 -8.73 4.67 6.49
CA GLY A 265 -9.61 4.80 7.65
C GLY A 265 -10.63 5.93 7.60
N GLU A 266 -10.51 6.87 6.66
CA GLU A 266 -11.39 8.05 6.62
C GLU A 266 -12.84 7.66 6.31
N VAL A 267 -13.74 7.99 7.24
CA VAL A 267 -15.18 7.87 7.03
C VAL A 267 -15.66 9.16 6.37
N VAL A 268 -16.03 9.08 5.09
CA VAL A 268 -16.64 10.21 4.38
C VAL A 268 -18.15 10.14 4.63
N ASP A 269 -18.69 11.10 5.40
CA ASP A 269 -20.10 11.15 5.80
C ASP A 269 -21.06 10.92 4.60
N GLY A 270 -21.65 9.73 4.52
CA GLY A 270 -22.73 9.39 3.60
C GLY A 270 -22.34 9.03 2.15
N ALA A 271 -21.05 8.99 1.82
CA ALA A 271 -20.57 8.48 0.53
C ALA A 271 -19.80 7.18 0.74
N ALA A 272 -19.97 6.21 -0.17
CA ALA A 272 -19.04 5.08 -0.22
C ALA A 272 -17.62 5.66 -0.29
N PRO A 273 -16.65 5.12 0.49
CA PRO A 273 -15.30 5.64 0.47
C PRO A 273 -14.81 5.67 -0.98
N PRO A 274 -14.27 6.79 -1.49
CA PRO A 274 -13.69 6.79 -2.82
C PRO A 274 -12.64 5.69 -2.84
N LYS A 275 -12.70 4.79 -3.84
CA LYS A 275 -11.67 3.77 -4.08
C LYS A 275 -10.34 4.53 -4.09
N ALA A 276 -9.52 4.34 -3.04
CA ALA A 276 -8.50 5.31 -2.68
C ALA A 276 -7.57 5.58 -3.87
N PRO A 277 -7.57 6.79 -4.47
CA PRO A 277 -6.44 7.17 -5.31
C PRO A 277 -5.21 7.20 -4.40
N ALA A 278 -4.05 6.79 -4.90
CA ALA A 278 -2.79 6.87 -4.16
C ALA A 278 -2.67 8.27 -3.51
N ALA A 279 -2.77 8.32 -2.18
CA ALA A 279 -2.77 9.58 -1.46
C ALA A 279 -1.43 10.28 -1.72
N THR A 280 -1.46 11.41 -2.43
CA THR A 280 -0.26 12.17 -2.72
C THR A 280 0.05 13.05 -1.52
N PHE A 281 0.92 12.57 -0.62
CA PHE A 281 1.41 13.39 0.50
C PHE A 281 2.40 14.42 -0.03
N THR A 282 2.15 15.70 0.25
CA THR A 282 3.08 16.80 -0.10
C THR A 282 4.35 16.70 0.74
N THR A 283 5.51 16.81 0.10
CA THR A 283 6.87 16.56 0.62
C THR A 283 7.36 17.58 1.66
N GLY A 284 6.71 17.67 2.82
CA GLY A 284 7.08 18.58 3.92
C GLY A 284 7.31 17.93 5.28
N LEU A 285 7.14 16.61 5.42
CA LEU A 285 7.32 15.88 6.67
C LEU A 285 8.78 15.40 6.79
N SER A 286 9.45 15.77 7.88
CA SER A 286 10.78 15.25 8.23
C SER A 286 10.62 14.09 9.21
N PHE A 287 11.28 12.96 8.92
CA PHE A 287 11.22 11.75 9.75
C PHE A 287 12.62 11.43 10.29
N LEU A 288 12.68 10.72 11.42
CA LEU A 288 13.89 10.17 12.02
C LEU A 288 13.85 8.64 11.93
N CYS A 289 14.92 8.05 11.41
CA CYS A 289 15.12 6.60 11.35
C CYS A 289 16.31 6.20 12.23
N PHE A 290 16.26 4.96 12.73
CA PHE A 290 17.30 4.30 13.52
C PHE A 290 18.10 3.31 12.69
#